data_AF-A0A930IT16-F1
#
_entry.id   AF-A0A930IT16-F1
#
_cell.length_a   1.000
_cell.length_b   1.000
_cell.length_c   1.000
_cell.angle_alpha   90.00
_cell.angle_beta   90.00
_cell.angle_gamma   90.00
#
_symmetry.space_group_name_H-M   'P 1'
#
loop_
_entity.id
_entity.type
_entity.pdbx_description
1 polymer ?
#
loop_
_entity_poly.entity_id
_entity_poly.type
_entity_poly.pdbx_seq_one_letter_code
_entity_poly.pdbx_strand_id
1 'polypeptide(L)'
;MSKKNKAKKTSPASAPQKKVDSRVEHPSYYNAHPSGVECIDIVRHYNFNVGNVIKYLWRHGLKREEGMNNKAKALEDLRKARFYLDDEIKRLEHEAVKEDRELCRKHIQSFVISFSDIVAGSRLLRELLNTEGKAESKKGGR
;
A
#
# COMPACT_ATOMS: atom_id res chain seq x y z
N MET A 1 -51.88 19.55 48.33
CA MET A 1 -52.06 18.50 47.29
C MET A 1 -52.27 19.27 45.98
N SER A 2 -51.45 19.24 44.95
CA SER A 2 -50.84 18.12 44.25
C SER A 2 -49.54 18.54 43.58
N LYS A 3 -48.61 17.58 43.53
CA LYS A 3 -47.27 17.68 42.96
C LYS A 3 -47.30 17.52 41.43
N LYS A 4 -46.20 17.97 40.79
CA LYS A 4 -45.69 17.62 39.44
C LYS A 4 -46.32 18.43 38.29
N ASN A 5 -45.58 18.98 37.33
CA ASN A 5 -44.54 18.34 36.53
C ASN A 5 -43.39 19.28 36.15
N LYS A 6 -42.17 18.75 36.29
CA LYS A 6 -40.90 19.32 35.86
C LYS A 6 -40.74 19.07 34.36
N ALA A 7 -40.88 20.11 33.54
CA ALA A 7 -40.64 20.01 32.10
C ALA A 7 -39.15 19.70 31.86
N LYS A 8 -38.91 18.48 31.39
CA LYS A 8 -37.65 17.95 30.89
C LYS A 8 -37.19 18.83 29.73
N LYS A 9 -36.19 19.69 29.95
CA LYS A 9 -35.47 20.41 28.87
C LYS A 9 -34.77 19.36 28.01
N THR A 10 -35.39 19.00 26.91
CA THR A 10 -34.77 18.25 25.82
C THR A 10 -33.78 19.18 25.12
N SER A 11 -32.52 18.75 25.07
CA SER A 11 -31.43 19.35 24.31
C SER A 11 -31.87 19.64 22.87
N PRO A 12 -31.57 20.80 22.27
CA PRO A 12 -31.91 21.04 20.88
C PRO A 12 -31.03 20.15 20.00
N ALA A 13 -31.69 19.31 19.20
CA ALA A 13 -31.08 18.59 18.09
C ALA A 13 -30.32 19.59 17.21
N SER A 14 -29.06 19.28 16.92
CA SER A 14 -28.16 20.10 16.13
C SER A 14 -28.75 20.32 14.73
N ALA A 15 -29.15 21.56 14.46
CA ALA A 15 -29.54 22.01 13.13
C ALA A 15 -28.41 21.73 12.11
N PRO A 16 -28.72 21.41 10.84
CA PRO A 16 -27.71 21.17 9.83
C PRO A 16 -26.91 22.45 9.61
N GLN A 17 -25.66 22.45 10.04
CA GLN A 17 -24.75 23.57 9.83
C GLN A 17 -24.54 23.76 8.33
N LYS A 18 -24.90 24.95 7.83
CA LYS A 18 -24.71 25.35 6.43
C LYS A 18 -23.21 25.48 6.16
N LYS A 19 -22.57 24.41 5.69
CA LYS A 19 -21.14 24.41 5.32
C LYS A 19 -20.88 25.49 4.28
N VAL A 20 -19.97 26.42 4.58
CA VAL A 20 -19.55 27.49 3.69
C VAL A 20 -18.77 26.87 2.53
N ASP A 21 -19.21 27.09 1.29
CA ASP A 21 -18.55 26.57 0.08
C ASP A 21 -17.27 27.39 -0.17
N SER A 22 -16.18 26.99 0.47
CA SER A 22 -14.86 27.55 0.19
C SER A 22 -14.20 26.73 -0.92
N ARG A 23 -13.58 27.41 -1.90
CA ARG A 23 -12.84 26.75 -2.99
C ARG A 23 -11.70 25.84 -2.49
N VAL A 24 -11.31 25.98 -1.23
CA VAL A 24 -10.10 25.37 -0.66
C VAL A 24 -10.44 24.32 0.39
N GLU A 25 -11.24 24.66 1.39
CA GLU A 25 -11.42 23.81 2.58
C GLU A 25 -12.57 22.82 2.41
N HIS A 26 -13.64 23.18 1.70
CA HIS A 26 -14.81 22.30 1.54
C HIS A 26 -15.54 22.51 0.22
N PRO A 27 -14.93 22.19 -0.94
CA PRO A 27 -15.61 22.36 -2.22
C PRO A 27 -16.88 21.51 -2.28
N SER A 28 -18.00 22.13 -2.67
CA SER A 28 -19.32 21.48 -2.73
C SER A 28 -19.35 20.14 -3.49
N TYR A 29 -18.51 19.98 -4.50
CA TYR A 29 -18.42 18.78 -5.33
C TYR A 29 -17.68 17.59 -4.68
N TYR A 30 -17.16 17.71 -3.46
CA TYR A 30 -16.64 16.59 -2.67
C TYR A 30 -17.51 16.25 -1.44
N ASN A 31 -18.49 17.09 -1.11
CA ASN A 31 -19.34 16.99 0.08
C ASN A 31 -20.79 16.55 -0.22
N ALA A 32 -21.10 16.26 -1.49
CA ALA A 32 -22.43 15.87 -1.92
C ALA A 32 -22.74 14.37 -1.74
N HIS A 33 -21.85 13.59 -1.12
CA HIS A 33 -22.07 12.16 -0.93
C HIS A 33 -23.17 11.92 0.13
N PRO A 34 -24.15 11.03 -0.12
CA PRO A 34 -25.31 10.83 0.76
C PRO A 34 -24.95 10.34 2.17
N SER A 35 -23.75 9.80 2.37
CA SER A 35 -23.26 9.38 3.70
C SER A 35 -22.79 10.53 4.59
N GLY A 36 -22.61 11.75 4.06
CA GLY A 36 -22.06 12.88 4.81
C GLY A 36 -20.56 12.80 5.11
N VAL A 37 -19.86 11.77 4.61
CA VAL A 37 -18.40 11.61 4.73
C VAL A 37 -17.71 12.47 3.67
N GLU A 38 -16.62 13.13 4.03
CA GLU A 38 -15.84 13.92 3.08
C GLU A 38 -14.89 13.02 2.28
N CYS A 39 -14.74 13.30 0.99
CA CYS A 39 -13.82 12.54 0.13
C CYS A 39 -12.40 12.46 0.73
N ILE A 40 -11.94 13.55 1.38
CA ILE A 40 -10.59 13.62 1.99
C ILE A 40 -10.40 12.64 3.16
N ASP A 41 -11.47 12.31 3.89
CA ASP A 41 -11.42 11.38 5.01
C ASP A 41 -11.18 9.94 4.55
N ILE A 42 -11.56 9.62 3.31
CA ILE A 42 -11.34 8.30 2.72
C ILE A 42 -10.00 8.25 1.99
N VAL A 43 -9.74 9.20 1.08
CA VAL A 43 -8.56 9.13 0.19
C VAL A 43 -7.22 9.22 0.92
N ARG A 44 -7.18 9.80 2.13
CA ARG A 44 -5.94 9.90 2.93
C ARG A 44 -5.39 8.54 3.38
N HIS A 45 -6.22 7.49 3.36
CA HIS A 45 -5.83 6.14 3.75
C HIS A 45 -5.30 5.30 2.59
N TYR A 46 -5.24 5.87 1.40
CA TYR A 46 -4.76 5.20 0.20
C TYR A 46 -3.43 5.79 -0.27
N ASN A 47 -2.72 5.05 -1.11
CA ASN A 47 -1.55 5.58 -1.79
C ASN A 47 -1.95 6.70 -2.76
N PHE A 48 -0.93 7.41 -3.28
CA PHE A 48 -1.15 8.56 -4.16
C PHE A 48 -2.02 8.23 -5.37
N ASN A 49 -1.77 7.10 -6.04
CA ASN A 49 -2.49 6.72 -7.25
C ASN A 49 -3.95 6.37 -6.94
N VAL A 50 -4.18 5.46 -5.99
CA VAL A 50 -5.53 5.01 -5.61
C VAL A 50 -6.35 6.16 -5.03
N GLY A 51 -5.74 7.02 -4.20
CA GLY A 51 -6.41 8.22 -3.67
C GLY A 51 -6.85 9.19 -4.78
N ASN A 52 -6.03 9.35 -5.83
CA ASN A 52 -6.42 10.14 -7.01
C ASN A 52 -7.56 9.48 -7.78
N VAL A 53 -7.51 8.15 -8.01
CA VAL A 53 -8.60 7.41 -8.66
C VAL A 53 -9.92 7.66 -7.95
N ILE A 54 -9.96 7.44 -6.63
CA ILE A 54 -11.16 7.66 -5.81
C ILE A 54 -11.63 9.11 -5.93
N LYS A 55 -10.74 10.10 -5.81
CA LYS A 55 -11.09 11.52 -5.94
C LYS A 55 -11.76 11.85 -7.27
N TYR A 56 -11.25 11.34 -8.39
CA TYR A 56 -11.82 11.61 -9.71
C TYR A 56 -13.15 10.90 -9.93
N LEU A 57 -13.28 9.67 -9.41
CA LEU A 57 -14.58 8.96 -9.41
C LEU A 57 -15.58 9.69 -8.50
N TRP A 58 -15.18 10.13 -7.32
CA TRP A 58 -16.07 10.80 -6.36
C TRP A 58 -16.74 12.04 -6.94
N ARG A 59 -15.99 12.83 -7.71
CA ARG A 59 -16.48 14.09 -8.29
C ARG A 59 -17.10 13.94 -9.68
N HIS A 60 -17.13 12.73 -10.24
CA HIS A 60 -17.57 12.53 -11.62
C HIS A 60 -19.00 13.07 -11.80
N GLY A 61 -19.21 13.93 -12.81
CA GLY A 61 -20.54 14.51 -13.06
C GLY A 61 -21.06 15.49 -11.99
N LEU A 62 -20.32 15.75 -10.92
CA LEU A 62 -20.64 16.76 -9.90
C LEU A 62 -19.98 18.10 -10.20
N LYS A 63 -18.74 18.06 -10.71
CA LYS A 63 -18.00 19.28 -11.07
C LYS A 63 -18.49 19.85 -12.41
N ARG A 64 -18.86 21.13 -12.40
CA ARG A 64 -19.18 21.91 -13.60
C ARG A 64 -18.07 22.94 -13.86
N GLU A 65 -17.84 23.24 -15.13
CA GLU A 65 -16.85 24.22 -15.57
C GLU A 65 -17.48 25.09 -16.65
N GLU A 66 -17.37 26.41 -16.51
CA GLU A 66 -17.94 27.37 -17.45
C GLU A 66 -17.28 27.19 -18.84
N GLY A 67 -18.10 27.10 -19.88
CA GLY A 67 -17.63 26.85 -21.25
C GLY A 67 -17.37 25.39 -21.60
N MET A 68 -17.56 24.43 -20.68
CA MET A 68 -17.42 23.00 -20.96
C MET A 68 -18.74 22.23 -20.79
N ASN A 69 -19.03 21.31 -21.70
CA ASN A 69 -20.17 20.40 -21.58
C ASN A 69 -20.01 19.51 -20.33
N ASN A 70 -21.04 19.41 -19.48
CA ASN A 70 -21.05 18.57 -18.28
C ASN A 70 -20.63 17.11 -18.57
N LYS A 71 -21.07 16.53 -19.70
CA LYS A 71 -20.67 15.19 -20.11
C LYS A 71 -19.18 15.10 -20.45
N ALA A 72 -18.64 16.14 -21.11
CA ALA A 72 -17.22 16.21 -21.42
C ALA A 72 -16.38 16.31 -20.13
N LYS A 73 -16.85 17.07 -19.14
CA LYS A 73 -16.16 17.17 -17.84
C LYS A 73 -16.17 15.85 -17.07
N ALA A 74 -17.31 15.16 -17.04
CA ALA A 74 -17.39 13.83 -16.44
C ALA A 74 -16.45 12.83 -17.15
N LEU A 75 -16.38 12.87 -18.48
CA LEU A 75 -15.44 12.05 -19.24
C LEU A 75 -13.97 12.37 -18.93
N GLU A 76 -13.63 13.65 -18.74
CA GLU A 76 -12.29 14.07 -18.33
C GLU A 76 -11.92 13.46 -16.97
N ASP A 77 -12.83 13.51 -15.99
CA ASP A 77 -12.61 12.90 -14.67
C ASP A 77 -12.42 11.38 -14.77
N LEU A 78 -13.23 10.68 -15.58
CA LEU A 78 -13.07 9.25 -15.82
C LEU A 78 -11.73 8.91 -16.49
N ARG A 79 -11.29 9.72 -17.45
CA ARG A 79 -9.98 9.55 -18.11
C ARG A 79 -8.82 9.77 -17.14
N LYS A 80 -8.94 10.75 -16.25
CA LYS A 80 -7.97 10.98 -15.17
C LYS A 80 -7.94 9.81 -14.20
N ALA A 81 -9.10 9.29 -13.79
CA ALA A 81 -9.17 8.08 -12.97
C ALA A 81 -8.45 6.89 -13.64
N ARG A 82 -8.73 6.62 -14.93
CA ARG A 82 -8.03 5.57 -15.68
C ARG A 82 -6.51 5.78 -15.67
N PHE A 83 -6.03 7.00 -15.93
CA PHE A 83 -4.58 7.28 -15.95
C PHE A 83 -3.88 6.87 -14.65
N TYR A 84 -4.43 7.26 -13.49
CA TYR A 84 -3.85 6.89 -12.19
C TYR A 84 -4.00 5.41 -11.86
N LEU A 85 -5.06 4.76 -12.35
CA LEU A 85 -5.23 3.32 -12.20
C LEU A 85 -4.18 2.55 -13.01
N ASP A 86 -3.96 2.96 -14.26
CA ASP A 86 -2.95 2.35 -15.14
C ASP A 86 -1.52 2.52 -14.55
N ASP A 87 -1.25 3.68 -13.91
CA ASP A 87 0.03 3.92 -13.23
C ASP A 87 0.20 3.01 -12.00
N GLU A 88 -0.85 2.79 -11.21
CA GLU A 88 -0.81 1.85 -10.08
C GLU A 88 -0.61 0.41 -10.52
N ILE A 89 -1.24 0.00 -11.62
CA ILE A 89 -1.04 -1.32 -12.22
C ILE A 89 0.44 -1.51 -12.58
N LYS A 90 1.04 -0.54 -13.28
CA LYS A 90 2.47 -0.60 -13.64
C LYS A 90 3.38 -0.66 -12.43
N ARG A 91 3.07 0.07 -11.35
CA ARG A 91 3.82 0.03 -10.10
C ARG A 91 3.82 -1.38 -9.52
N LEU A 92 2.65 -2.01 -9.44
CA LEU A 92 2.47 -3.36 -8.90
C LEU A 92 3.11 -4.43 -9.80
N GLU A 93 3.01 -4.31 -11.12
CA GLU A 93 3.70 -5.20 -12.06
C GLU A 93 5.21 -5.18 -11.85
N HIS A 94 5.78 -3.99 -11.66
CA HIS A 94 7.21 -3.85 -11.41
C HIS A 94 7.64 -4.38 -10.03
N GLU A 95 6.78 -4.25 -9.01
CA GLU A 95 7.01 -4.83 -7.67
C GLU A 95 6.98 -6.36 -7.72
N ALA A 96 6.00 -6.96 -8.40
CA ALA A 96 5.90 -8.40 -8.57
C ALA A 96 7.15 -8.99 -9.25
N VAL A 97 7.63 -8.37 -10.34
CA VAL A 97 8.85 -8.81 -11.04
C VAL A 97 10.09 -8.75 -10.13
N LYS A 98 10.18 -7.75 -9.25
CA LYS A 98 11.28 -7.65 -8.28
C LYS A 98 11.21 -8.74 -7.22
N GLU A 99 10.02 -9.03 -6.71
CA GLU A 99 9.80 -10.09 -5.73
C GLU A 99 10.17 -11.46 -6.30
N ASP A 100 9.74 -11.76 -7.54
CA ASP A 100 10.10 -12.98 -8.24
C ASP A 100 11.61 -13.11 -8.47
N ARG A 101 12.27 -12.02 -8.88
CA ARG A 101 13.73 -11.99 -9.06
C ARG A 101 14.46 -12.26 -7.75
N GLU A 102 14.01 -11.64 -6.67
CA GLU A 102 14.59 -11.77 -5.34
C GLU A 102 14.39 -13.19 -4.78
N LEU A 103 13.23 -13.80 -5.04
CA LEU A 103 12.95 -15.18 -4.70
C LEU A 103 13.88 -16.15 -5.45
N CYS A 104 14.01 -15.98 -6.78
CA CYS A 104 14.96 -16.75 -7.59
C CYS A 104 16.41 -16.57 -7.10
N ARG A 105 16.81 -15.34 -6.76
CA ARG A 105 18.14 -15.04 -6.20
C ARG A 105 18.39 -15.83 -4.91
N LYS A 106 17.44 -15.82 -3.98
CA LYS A 106 17.52 -16.55 -2.71
C LYS A 106 17.57 -18.07 -2.94
N HIS A 107 16.77 -18.59 -3.86
CA HIS A 107 16.74 -20.02 -4.17
C HIS A 107 18.08 -20.48 -4.78
N ILE A 108 18.64 -19.74 -5.73
CA ILE A 108 19.96 -20.04 -6.29
C ILE A 108 21.02 -19.98 -5.18
N GLN A 109 20.98 -18.94 -4.36
CA GLN A 109 21.94 -18.77 -3.26
C GLN A 109 21.87 -19.90 -2.22
N SER A 110 20.72 -20.55 -2.04
CA SER A 110 20.61 -21.73 -1.15
C SER A 110 21.28 -22.99 -1.72
N PHE A 111 21.47 -23.08 -3.03
CA PHE A 111 22.10 -24.23 -3.68
C PHE A 111 23.60 -24.02 -3.90
N VAL A 112 24.07 -22.78 -3.90
CA VAL A 112 25.50 -22.46 -4.04
C VAL A 112 26.17 -22.63 -2.67
N ILE A 113 27.01 -23.66 -2.53
CA ILE A 113 27.90 -23.82 -1.39
C ILE A 113 28.74 -22.55 -1.25
N SER A 114 28.72 -21.91 -0.08
CA SER A 114 29.50 -20.69 0.12
C SER A 114 30.98 -21.00 -0.08
N PHE A 115 31.74 -20.09 -0.70
CA PHE A 115 33.19 -20.26 -0.85
C PHE A 115 33.87 -20.49 0.51
N SER A 116 33.32 -19.92 1.58
CA SER A 116 33.76 -20.19 2.95
C SER A 116 33.59 -21.66 3.37
N ASP A 117 32.48 -22.30 3.01
CA ASP A 117 32.23 -23.72 3.30
C ASP A 117 33.16 -24.62 2.47
N ILE A 118 33.48 -24.24 1.23
CA ILE A 118 34.46 -24.94 0.39
C ILE A 118 35.85 -24.90 1.02
N VAL A 119 36.28 -23.72 1.48
CA VAL A 119 37.59 -23.53 2.13
C VAL A 119 37.65 -24.28 3.47
N ALA A 120 36.58 -24.24 4.26
CA ALA A 120 36.48 -24.99 5.52
C ALA A 120 36.52 -26.51 5.29
N GLY A 121 35.78 -27.01 4.31
CA GLY A 121 35.81 -28.41 3.91
C GLY A 121 37.20 -28.85 3.44
N SER A 122 37.87 -28.02 2.64
CA SER A 122 39.24 -28.28 2.18
C SER A 122 40.24 -28.37 3.33
N ARG A 123 40.08 -27.52 4.36
CA ARG A 123 40.92 -27.55 5.56
C ARG A 123 40.70 -28.83 6.37
N LEU A 124 39.44 -29.21 6.61
CA LEU A 124 39.10 -30.45 7.31
C LEU A 124 39.62 -31.69 6.58
N LEU A 125 39.49 -31.74 5.24
CA LEU A 125 40.00 -32.86 4.44
C LEU A 125 41.52 -33.00 4.59
N ARG A 126 42.25 -31.87 4.60
CA ARG A 126 43.69 -31.84 4.82
C ARG A 126 44.07 -32.33 6.22
N GLU A 127 43.30 -31.95 7.24
CA GLU A 127 43.53 -32.41 8.62
C GLU A 127 43.31 -33.93 8.73
N LEU A 128 42.24 -34.47 8.14
CA LEU A 128 41.96 -35.92 8.14
C LEU A 128 43.07 -36.73 7.46
N LEU A 129 43.50 -36.33 6.26
CA LEU A 129 44.57 -37.03 5.54
C LEU A 129 45.90 -37.04 6.34
N ASN A 130 46.18 -35.95 7.06
CA ASN A 130 47.37 -35.87 7.92
C ASN A 130 47.26 -36.74 9.18
N THR A 131 46.05 -37.06 9.65
CA THR A 131 45.85 -37.97 10.79
C THR A 131 46.03 -39.43 10.43
N GLU A 132 45.60 -39.85 9.23
CA GLU A 132 45.74 -41.24 8.76
C GLU A 132 47.22 -41.61 8.53
N GLY A 133 48.02 -40.71 7.93
CA GLY A 133 49.46 -40.96 7.73
C GLY A 133 50.26 -41.15 9.03
N LYS A 134 49.83 -40.52 10.14
CA LYS A 134 50.44 -40.73 11.47
C LYS A 134 50.02 -42.04 12.13
N ALA A 135 48.84 -42.57 11.82
CA ALA A 135 48.33 -43.82 12.37
C ALA A 135 49.01 -45.04 11.72
N GLU A 136 49.29 -44.99 10.42
CA GLU A 136 49.96 -46.10 9.71
C GLU A 136 51.47 -46.19 10.00
N SER A 137 52.16 -45.06 10.13
CA SER A 137 53.59 -45.02 10.50
C SER A 137 53.91 -45.72 11.83
N LYS A 138 52.95 -45.83 12.76
CA LYS A 138 53.13 -46.52 14.04
C LYS A 138 52.91 -48.04 14.00
N LYS A 139 52.35 -48.61 12.92
CA LYS A 139 52.06 -50.05 12.82
C LYS A 139 53.17 -50.87 12.13
N GLY A 140 54.08 -50.25 11.38
CA GLY A 140 55.15 -50.94 10.65
C GLY A 140 56.48 -51.14 11.41
N GLY A 141 56.56 -50.70 12.67
CA GLY A 141 57.75 -50.84 13.51
C GLY A 141 57.60 -51.94 14.55
N ARG A 142 57.71 -53.21 14.13
CA ARG A 142 57.98 -54.34 15.01
C ARG A 142 58.62 -55.48 14.24
#